data_AF-A0A7W8IPP9-F1
#
_entry.id   AF-A0A7W8IPP9-F1
#
_cell.length_a   1.000
_cell.length_b   1.000
_cell.length_c   1.000
_cell.angle_alpha   90.00
_cell.angle_beta   90.00
_cell.angle_gamma   90.00
#
_symmetry.space_group_name_H-M   'P 1'
#
loop_
_entity.id
_entity.type
_entity.pdbx_description
1 polymer ?
#
loop_
_entity_poly.entity_id
_entity_poly.type
_entity_poly.pdbx_seq_one_letter_code
_entity_poly.pdbx_strand_id
1 'polypeptide(L)'
;MYSLLTFLTTIIDIYSYALIVYILMSWFPNARDTKIGQLLAAICEPYLEPFRRFIPPLGMIDVSPIVALFVLNFATRGLYALFNMLN
;
A
#
# COMPACT_ATOMS: atom_id res chain seq x y z
N MET A 1 1.29 -11.13 23.60
CA MET A 1 2.12 -10.87 22.42
C MET A 1 1.31 -11.03 21.12
N TYR A 2 0.60 -12.15 20.88
CA TYR A 2 -0.07 -12.42 19.59
C TYR A 2 -1.13 -11.38 19.17
N SER A 3 -1.89 -10.83 20.12
CA SER A 3 -2.87 -9.78 19.83
C SER A 3 -2.24 -8.51 19.22
N LEU A 4 -1.01 -8.16 19.62
CA LEU A 4 -0.27 -7.03 19.05
C LEU A 4 0.13 -7.32 17.60
N LEU A 5 0.64 -8.52 17.33
CA LEU A 5 0.99 -8.93 15.97
C LEU A 5 -0.23 -8.86 15.05
N THR A 6 -1.34 -9.47 15.46
CA THR A 6 -2.59 -9.46 14.69
C THR A 6 -3.08 -8.04 14.44
N PHE A 7 -3.01 -7.16 15.45
CA PHE A 7 -3.42 -5.77 15.30
C PHE A 7 -2.57 -5.03 14.25
N LEU A 8 -1.25 -5.17 14.32
CA LEU A 8 -0.32 -4.54 13.38
C LEU A 8 -0.50 -5.07 11.95
N THR A 9 -0.60 -6.39 11.79
CA THR A 9 -0.76 -7.01 10.46
C THR A 9 -2.11 -6.64 9.85
N THR A 10 -3.16 -6.56 10.66
CA THR A 10 -4.49 -6.13 10.20
C THR A 10 -4.48 -4.69 9.67
N ILE A 11 -3.75 -3.78 10.33
CA ILE A 11 -3.61 -2.40 9.84
C ILE A 11 -2.90 -2.38 8.47
N ILE A 12 -1.83 -3.15 8.32
CA ILE A 12 -1.09 -3.23 7.06
C ILE A 12 -1.96 -3.83 5.95
N ASP A 13 -2.77 -4.84 6.26
CA ASP A 13 -3.70 -5.45 5.31
C ASP A 13 -4.77 -4.46 4.86
N ILE A 14 -5.40 -3.73 5.81
CA ILE A 14 -6.38 -2.68 5.49
C ILE A 14 -5.76 -1.61 4.60
N TYR A 15 -4.54 -1.16 4.93
CA TYR A 15 -3.82 -0.18 4.11
C TYR A 15 -3.48 -0.72 2.72
N SER A 16 -3.11 -1.99 2.61
CA SER A 16 -2.85 -2.66 1.33
C SER A 16 -4.11 -2.72 0.46
N TYR A 17 -5.27 -3.03 1.05
CA TYR A 17 -6.55 -2.96 0.33
C TYR A 17 -6.91 -1.54 -0.09
N ALA A 18 -6.68 -0.54 0.76
CA ALA A 18 -6.89 0.86 0.41
C ALA A 18 -6.02 1.29 -0.78
N LEU A 19 -4.76 0.87 -0.83
CA LEU A 19 -3.87 1.07 -1.97
C LEU A 19 -4.40 0.40 -3.23
N ILE A 20 -4.85 -0.86 -3.14
CA ILE A 20 -5.43 -1.56 -4.30
C ILE A 20 -6.63 -0.81 -4.84
N VAL A 21 -7.57 -0.40 -3.97
CA VAL A 21 -8.73 0.41 -4.38
C VAL A 21 -8.28 1.72 -5.03
N TYR A 22 -7.32 2.42 -4.44
CA TYR A 22 -6.79 3.67 -4.98
C TYR A 22 -6.16 3.50 -6.37
N ILE A 23 -5.41 2.43 -6.58
CA ILE A 23 -4.81 2.08 -7.88
C ILE A 23 -5.92 1.78 -8.89
N LEU A 24 -6.90 0.96 -8.54
CA LEU A 24 -8.01 0.64 -9.43
C LEU A 24 -8.82 1.88 -9.79
N MET A 25 -9.02 2.82 -8.86
CA MET A 25 -9.67 4.10 -9.13
C MET A 25 -8.91 4.95 -10.17
N SER A 26 -7.60 4.77 -10.34
CA SER A 26 -6.86 5.47 -11.40
C SER A 26 -7.23 5.01 -12.81
N TRP A 27 -7.85 3.84 -12.96
CA TRP A 27 -8.27 3.30 -14.26
C TRP A 27 -9.63 3.83 -14.71
N PHE A 28 -10.41 4.40 -13.80
CA PHE A 28 -11.71 4.98 -14.08
C PHE A 28 -11.60 6.51 -14.19
N PRO A 29 -12.04 7.11 -15.31
CA PRO A 29 -12.11 8.57 -15.43
C PRO A 29 -12.95 9.19 -14.29
N ASN A 30 -12.53 10.33 -13.76
CA ASN A 30 -13.20 11.08 -12.67
C ASN A 30 -13.31 10.38 -11.30
N ALA A 31 -12.87 9.13 -11.14
CA ALA A 31 -12.96 8.45 -9.85
C ALA A 31 -12.07 9.12 -8.78
N ARG A 32 -10.88 9.59 -9.17
CA ARG A 32 -9.96 10.33 -8.29
C ARG A 32 -10.53 11.65 -7.77
N ASP A 33 -11.40 12.30 -8.54
CA ASP A 33 -11.98 13.60 -8.18
C ASP A 33 -13.12 13.49 -7.17
N THR A 34 -13.62 12.28 -6.92
CA THR A 34 -14.61 12.02 -5.87
C THR A 34 -14.02 12.26 -4.47
N LYS A 35 -14.87 12.54 -3.47
CA LYS A 35 -14.43 12.70 -2.07
C LYS A 35 -13.65 11.48 -1.55
N ILE A 36 -14.07 10.28 -1.94
CA ILE A 36 -13.38 9.03 -1.57
C ILE A 36 -12.03 8.93 -2.28
N GLY A 37 -11.97 9.30 -3.57
CA GLY A 37 -10.73 9.32 -4.34
C GLY A 37 -9.69 10.28 -3.76
N GLN A 38 -10.11 11.48 -3.37
CA GLN A 38 -9.25 12.47 -2.72
C GLN A 38 -8.77 12.01 -1.34
N LEU A 39 -9.65 11.38 -0.54
CA LEU A 39 -9.27 10.80 0.75
C LEU A 39 -8.22 9.69 0.57
N LEU A 40 -8.45 8.77 -0.36
CA LEU A 40 -7.49 7.71 -0.66
C LEU A 40 -6.19 8.26 -1.21
N ALA A 41 -6.22 9.29 -2.05
CA ALA A 41 -5.02 9.97 -2.53
C ALA A 41 -4.22 10.55 -1.35
N ALA A 42 -4.86 11.26 -0.42
CA ALA A 42 -4.18 11.83 0.74
C ALA A 42 -3.50 10.77 1.63
N ILE A 43 -4.05 9.55 1.68
CA ILE A 43 -3.54 8.43 2.49
C ILE A 43 -2.47 7.61 1.73
N CYS A 44 -2.65 7.40 0.43
CA CYS A 44 -1.83 6.49 -0.37
C CYS A 44 -0.65 7.18 -1.06
N GLU A 45 -0.82 8.43 -1.52
CA GLU A 45 0.21 9.16 -2.27
C GLU A 45 1.51 9.38 -1.50
N PRO A 46 1.52 9.75 -0.20
CA PRO A 46 2.77 9.90 0.54
C PRO A 46 3.62 8.63 0.58
N TYR A 47 2.96 7.45 0.55
CA TYR A 47 3.66 6.17 0.47
C TYR A 47 4.10 5.84 -0.95
N LEU A 48 3.26 6.08 -1.96
CA LEU A 48 3.55 5.80 -3.37
C LEU A 48 4.60 6.73 -3.99
N GLU A 49 4.68 7.98 -3.54
CA GLU A 49 5.55 9.01 -4.11
C GLU A 49 7.04 8.60 -4.10
N PRO A 50 7.62 8.08 -2.99
CA PRO A 50 8.96 7.52 -3.00
C PRO A 50 9.16 6.45 -4.09
N PHE A 51 8.22 5.53 -4.27
CA PHE A 51 8.34 4.48 -5.28
C PHE A 51 8.32 5.06 -6.69
N ARG A 52 7.47 6.06 -6.96
CA ARG A 52 7.45 6.75 -8.27
C ARG A 52 8.73 7.54 -8.56
N ARG A 53 9.39 8.04 -7.52
CA ARG A 53 10.68 8.74 -7.67
C ARG A 53 11.81 7.78 -8.06
N PHE A 54 11.79 6.55 -7.54
CA PHE A 54 12.82 5.55 -7.83
C PHE A 54 12.50 4.66 -9.04
N ILE A 55 11.21 4.46 -9.33
CA ILE A 55 10.73 3.54 -10.36
C ILE A 55 10.05 4.37 -11.44
N PRO A 56 10.74 4.63 -12.57
CA PRO A 56 10.13 5.38 -13.66
C PRO A 56 8.94 4.60 -14.24
N PRO A 57 7.88 5.29 -14.70
CA PRO A 57 6.74 4.64 -15.33
C PRO A 57 7.19 3.87 -16.59
N LEU A 58 6.62 2.68 -16.78
CA LEU A 58 6.87 1.87 -17.98
C LEU A 58 5.87 2.29 -19.06
N GLY A 59 6.27 3.29 -19.86
CA GLY A 59 5.38 3.91 -20.84
C GLY A 59 4.25 4.67 -20.15
N MET A 60 3.01 4.24 -20.36
CA MET A 60 1.82 4.85 -19.74
C MET A 60 1.38 4.15 -18.44
N ILE A 61 2.04 3.06 -18.05
CA ILE A 61 1.65 2.26 -16.89
C ILE A 61 2.57 2.58 -15.72
N ASP A 62 1.95 3.00 -14.62
CA ASP A 62 2.62 3.16 -13.34
C ASP A 62 2.79 1.79 -12.66
N VAL A 63 4.01 1.28 -12.62
CA VAL A 63 4.37 -0.01 -11.98
C VAL A 63 4.75 0.18 -10.51
N SER A 64 4.98 1.42 -10.09
CA SER A 64 5.34 1.74 -8.69
C SER A 64 4.36 1.17 -7.65
N PRO A 65 3.03 1.08 -7.89
CA PRO A 65 2.12 0.59 -6.87
C PRO A 65 2.24 -0.93 -6.65
N ILE A 66 2.62 -1.69 -7.68
CA ILE A 66 2.87 -3.12 -7.56
C ILE A 66 4.07 -3.35 -6.63
N VAL A 67 5.14 -2.58 -6.83
CA VAL A 67 6.35 -2.68 -6.00
C VAL A 67 6.07 -2.22 -4.57
N ALA A 68 5.27 -1.16 -4.40
CA ALA A 68 4.82 -0.71 -3.09
C ALA A 68 4.04 -1.81 -2.33
N LEU A 69 3.12 -2.51 -3.00
CA LEU A 69 2.40 -3.66 -2.41
C LEU A 69 3.35 -4.81 -2.03
N PHE A 70 4.36 -5.10 -2.85
CA PHE A 70 5.36 -6.10 -2.49
C PHE A 70 6.13 -5.69 -1.23
N VAL A 71 6.53 -4.43 -1.11
CA VAL A 71 7.23 -3.94 0.09
C VAL A 71 6.37 -4.08 1.34
N LEU A 72 5.07 -3.77 1.28
CA LEU A 72 4.16 -4.04 2.40
C LEU A 72 4.08 -5.53 2.72
N ASN A 73 4.00 -6.41 1.71
CA ASN A 73 3.97 -7.85 1.95
C ASN A 73 5.25 -8.36 2.63
N PHE A 74 6.42 -7.86 2.21
CA PHE A 74 7.69 -8.17 2.86
C PHE A 74 7.76 -7.63 4.28
N ALA A 75 7.27 -6.41 4.54
CA ALA A 75 7.19 -5.85 5.88
C ALA A 75 6.32 -6.70 6.81
N THR A 76 5.15 -7.15 6.34
CA THR A 76 4.26 -8.06 7.07
C THR A 76 4.95 -9.39 7.40
N ARG A 77 5.63 -10.02 6.42
CA ARG A 77 6.39 -11.25 6.66
C ARG A 77 7.54 -11.03 7.65
N GLY A 78 8.22 -9.89 7.56
CA GLY A 78 9.27 -9.48 8.49
C GLY A 78 8.74 -9.34 9.91
N LEU A 79 7.56 -8.75 10.10
CA LEU A 79 6.89 -8.66 11.40
C LEU A 79 6.60 -10.05 11.99
N TYR A 80 6.05 -10.98 11.19
CA TYR A 80 5.85 -12.36 11.63
C TYR A 80 7.18 -13.03 12.03
N ALA A 81 8.23 -12.86 11.23
CA ALA A 81 9.53 -13.46 11.51
C ALA A 81 10.15 -12.91 12.81
N LEU A 82 10.19 -11.59 12.98
CA LEU A 82 10.69 -10.93 14.20
C LEU A 82 9.92 -11.38 15.43
N PHE A 83 8.59 -11.46 15.32
CA PHE A 83 7.75 -11.89 16.41
C PHE A 83 8.01 -13.35 16.80
N ASN A 84 8.19 -14.24 15.83
CA ASN A 84 8.54 -15.65 16.06
C ASN A 84 9.94 -15.83 16.67
N MET A 85 10.85 -14.88 16.47
CA MET A 85 12.17 -14.89 17.12
C MET A 85 12.13 -14.43 18.59
N LEU A 86 11.12 -13.62 18.95
CA LEU A 86 11.01 -12.99 20.26
C LEU A 86 10.08 -13.73 21.26
N ASN A 87 9.32 -14.72 20.79
CA ASN A 87 8.49 -15.60 21.63
C ASN A 87 9.06 -17.02 21.66
#